data_AF-A0A7H0VHC4-F1
#
_entry.id   AF-A0A7H0VHC4-F1
#
_cell.length_a   1.000
_cell.length_b   1.000
_cell.length_c   1.000
_cell.angle_alpha   90.00
_cell.angle_beta   90.00
_cell.angle_gamma   90.00
#
_symmetry.space_group_name_H-M   'P 1'
#
loop_
_entity.id
_entity.type
_entity.pdbx_description
1 polymer ?
#
loop_
_entity_poly.entity_id
_entity_poly.type
_entity_poly.pdbx_seq_one_letter_code
_entity_poly.pdbx_strand_id
1 'polypeptide(L)'
;MKTVKTRLLGLIALIALTSNFVMAQSDTKIRYTASAELFINDTPLDGQTKLKELIANLGEPSKKVDYPNGETSYFYEEIGIVFFTKDGIVKGLGINFNWDGDEKFPEKTFTGTLNLGDSEIEKETKSESIAAIKSIEFICPIPIMCASKDREAKINCAVAFKDEKLTQVAFIIN
;
A
#
# COMPACT_ATOMS: atom_id res chain seq x y z
N MET A 1 30.86 2.30 50.41
CA MET A 1 30.32 1.30 49.46
C MET A 1 28.80 1.38 49.19
N LYS A 2 28.06 2.41 49.65
CA LYS A 2 26.59 2.51 49.40
C LYS A 2 26.19 3.41 48.22
N THR A 3 27.07 4.29 47.74
CA THR A 3 26.79 5.29 46.69
C THR A 3 26.90 4.77 45.25
N VAL A 4 27.53 3.62 45.03
CA VAL A 4 27.72 3.04 43.68
C VAL A 4 26.43 2.36 43.18
N LYS A 5 25.62 1.76 44.07
CA LYS A 5 24.41 1.03 43.69
C LYS A 5 23.30 1.93 43.15
N THR A 6 23.22 3.18 43.61
CA THR A 6 22.15 4.12 43.21
C THR A 6 22.36 4.70 41.80
N ARG A 7 23.62 4.83 41.35
CA ARG A 7 23.92 5.32 39.99
C ARG A 7 23.64 4.28 38.90
N LEU A 8 23.75 2.98 39.22
CA LEU A 8 23.50 1.89 38.28
C LEU A 8 21.99 1.70 38.01
N LEU A 9 21.13 1.85 39.03
CA LEU A 9 19.68 1.78 38.85
C LEU A 9 19.13 2.93 37.97
N GLY A 10 19.71 4.14 38.09
CA GLY A 10 19.31 5.28 37.25
C GLY A 10 19.60 5.08 35.76
N LEU A 11 20.68 4.38 35.42
CA LEU A 11 21.06 4.11 34.03
C LEU A 11 20.15 3.07 33.35
N ILE A 12 19.72 2.05 34.11
CA ILE A 12 18.80 1.01 33.61
C ILE A 12 17.40 1.58 33.33
N ALA A 13 16.93 2.51 34.18
CA ALA A 13 15.66 3.20 33.95
C ALA A 13 15.70 4.11 32.70
N LEU A 14 16.85 4.70 32.38
CA LEU A 14 17.00 5.57 31.22
C LEU A 14 16.99 4.80 29.88
N ILE A 15 17.52 3.57 29.86
CA ILE A 15 17.50 2.68 28.68
C ILE A 15 16.09 2.14 28.44
N ALA A 16 15.32 1.86 29.49
CA ALA A 16 13.92 1.41 29.37
C ALA A 16 12.97 2.51 28.85
N LEU A 17 13.32 3.79 29.04
CA LEU A 17 12.54 4.94 28.55
C LEU A 17 12.81 5.26 27.07
N THR A 18 14.00 4.96 26.53
CA THR A 18 14.30 5.15 25.10
C THR A 18 13.78 4.01 24.21
N SER A 19 13.55 2.82 24.77
CA SER A 19 12.99 1.69 24.01
C SER A 19 11.52 1.83 23.61
N ASN A 20 10.79 2.84 24.12
CA ASN A 20 9.40 3.10 23.74
C ASN A 20 9.24 4.11 22.59
N PHE A 21 10.32 4.68 22.05
CA PHE A 21 10.26 5.66 20.97
C PHE A 21 10.32 5.06 19.54
N VAL A 22 10.27 3.73 19.39
CA VAL A 22 10.52 3.04 18.10
C VAL A 22 9.26 2.35 17.52
N MET A 23 8.05 2.78 17.89
CA MET A 23 6.81 2.31 17.23
C MET A 23 5.84 3.43 16.90
N ALA A 24 6.35 4.59 16.51
CA ALA A 24 5.58 5.44 15.60
C ALA A 24 5.76 4.88 14.18
N GLN A 25 5.20 3.70 13.90
CA GLN A 25 4.94 3.31 12.52
C GLN A 25 3.90 4.31 12.02
N SER A 26 4.34 5.30 11.24
CA SER A 26 3.42 6.17 10.54
C SER A 26 2.52 5.28 9.68
N ASP A 27 1.21 5.37 9.87
CA ASP A 27 0.24 4.63 9.07
C ASP A 27 0.58 4.82 7.58
N THR A 28 0.57 3.74 6.80
CA THR A 28 0.90 3.80 5.38
C THR A 28 -0.13 4.66 4.67
N LYS A 29 0.32 5.72 3.98
CA LYS A 29 -0.56 6.62 3.23
C LYS A 29 -0.33 6.43 1.74
N ILE A 30 -1.37 6.04 1.04
CA ILE A 30 -1.36 5.88 -0.42
C ILE A 30 -2.28 6.92 -1.03
N ARG A 31 -1.77 7.69 -1.99
CA ARG A 31 -2.54 8.74 -2.66
C ARG A 31 -2.37 8.61 -4.16
N TYR A 32 -3.49 8.55 -4.87
CA TYR A 32 -3.55 8.60 -6.33
C TYR A 32 -4.25 9.89 -6.76
N THR A 33 -3.62 10.70 -7.60
CA THR A 33 -4.12 12.05 -7.92
C THR A 33 -4.92 12.11 -9.23
N ALA A 34 -5.60 13.23 -9.44
CA ALA A 34 -6.23 13.56 -10.73
C ALA A 34 -5.25 13.61 -11.91
N SER A 35 -3.96 13.86 -11.65
CA SER A 35 -2.86 13.84 -12.63
C SER A 35 -2.30 12.43 -12.89
N ALA A 36 -2.95 11.39 -12.39
CA ALA A 36 -2.50 10.00 -12.46
C ALA A 36 -1.11 9.77 -11.83
N GLU A 37 -0.81 10.49 -10.74
CA GLU A 37 0.40 10.30 -9.95
C GLU A 37 0.07 9.49 -8.70
N LEU A 38 0.91 8.50 -8.39
CA LEU A 38 0.76 7.61 -7.25
C LEU A 38 1.86 7.88 -6.23
N PHE A 39 1.50 7.97 -4.96
CA PHE A 39 2.42 8.19 -3.87
C PHE A 39 2.20 7.15 -2.77
N ILE A 40 3.28 6.72 -2.13
CA ILE A 40 3.25 5.98 -0.87
C ILE A 40 4.15 6.67 0.16
N ASN A 41 3.60 7.05 1.32
CA ASN A 41 4.30 7.81 2.36
C ASN A 41 5.09 9.00 1.77
N ASP A 42 4.44 9.77 0.88
CA ASP A 42 5.01 10.89 0.12
C ASP A 42 6.07 10.55 -0.95
N THR A 43 6.44 9.29 -1.11
CA THR A 43 7.34 8.83 -2.18
C THR A 43 6.54 8.63 -3.47
N PRO A 44 6.83 9.35 -4.57
CA PRO A 44 6.17 9.13 -5.84
C PRO A 44 6.59 7.77 -6.42
N LEU A 45 5.63 7.07 -7.03
CA LEU A 45 5.85 5.85 -7.79
C LEU A 45 5.70 6.15 -9.28
N ASP A 46 6.65 5.68 -10.07
CA ASP A 46 6.68 5.81 -11.53
C ASP A 46 7.38 4.61 -12.18
N GLY A 47 7.47 4.62 -13.52
CA GLY A 47 8.07 3.55 -14.31
C GLY A 47 9.58 3.37 -14.12
N GLN A 48 10.24 4.16 -13.26
CA GLN A 48 11.67 4.08 -12.94
C GLN A 48 11.92 3.71 -11.47
N THR A 49 10.88 3.72 -10.64
CA THR A 49 10.98 3.48 -9.22
C THR A 49 11.52 2.08 -8.94
N LYS A 50 12.57 2.01 -8.13
CA LYS A 50 13.22 0.73 -7.78
C LYS A 50 12.68 0.21 -6.46
N LEU A 51 12.45 -1.09 -6.37
CA LEU A 51 11.94 -1.71 -5.13
C LEU A 51 12.79 -1.37 -3.90
N LYS A 52 14.12 -1.28 -4.04
CA LYS A 52 15.04 -0.94 -2.95
C LYS A 52 14.70 0.39 -2.27
N GLU A 53 14.13 1.35 -3.01
CA GLU A 53 13.74 2.66 -2.47
C GLU A 53 12.50 2.50 -1.58
N LEU A 54 11.62 1.57 -1.91
CA LEU A 54 10.44 1.24 -1.10
C LEU A 54 10.81 0.44 0.16
N ILE A 55 11.75 -0.50 0.04
CA ILE A 55 12.25 -1.27 1.20
C ILE A 55 12.85 -0.33 2.26
N ALA A 56 13.58 0.71 1.83
CA ALA A 56 14.13 1.70 2.75
C ALA A 56 13.05 2.46 3.55
N ASN A 57 11.84 2.61 2.98
CA ASN A 57 10.74 3.36 3.58
C ASN A 57 9.73 2.47 4.33
N LEU A 58 9.54 1.24 3.89
CA LEU A 58 8.50 0.32 4.39
C LEU A 58 9.05 -0.86 5.20
N GLY A 59 10.36 -1.09 5.13
CA GLY A 59 11.00 -2.30 5.65
C GLY A 59 11.02 -3.45 4.64
N GLU A 60 11.42 -4.63 5.09
CA GLU A 60 11.50 -5.81 4.25
C GLU A 60 10.09 -6.43 4.02
N PRO A 61 9.79 -6.92 2.81
CA PRO A 61 8.55 -7.65 2.54
C PRO A 61 8.53 -8.98 3.31
N SER A 62 7.36 -9.37 3.80
CA SER A 62 7.18 -10.63 4.54
C SER A 62 7.23 -11.87 3.66
N LYS A 63 6.90 -11.73 2.36
CA LYS A 63 6.89 -12.82 1.39
C LYS A 63 7.28 -12.31 0.00
N LYS A 64 8.01 -13.14 -0.74
CA LYS A 64 8.42 -12.90 -2.12
C LYS A 64 7.97 -14.08 -2.98
N VAL A 65 7.38 -13.79 -4.14
CA VAL A 65 6.97 -14.81 -5.13
C VAL A 65 7.54 -14.44 -6.49
N ASP A 66 8.37 -15.33 -7.05
CA ASP A 66 8.95 -15.18 -8.40
C ASP A 66 8.08 -15.91 -9.43
N TYR A 67 7.81 -15.26 -10.57
CA TYR A 67 7.00 -15.80 -11.65
C TYR A 67 7.85 -16.14 -12.89
N PRO A 68 7.47 -17.14 -13.71
CA PRO A 68 8.24 -17.56 -14.87
C PRO A 68 8.48 -16.49 -15.95
N ASN A 69 7.67 -15.42 -15.97
CA ASN A 69 7.78 -14.30 -16.91
C ASN A 69 8.79 -13.22 -16.46
N GLY A 70 9.53 -13.46 -15.37
CA GLY A 70 10.50 -12.52 -14.79
C GLY A 70 9.86 -11.45 -13.90
N GLU A 71 8.56 -11.54 -13.64
CA GLU A 71 7.91 -10.71 -12.63
C GLU A 71 8.15 -11.30 -11.23
N THR A 72 8.17 -10.41 -10.24
CA THR A 72 8.25 -10.77 -8.84
C THR A 72 7.25 -9.95 -8.03
N SER A 73 6.48 -10.61 -7.18
CA SER A 73 5.61 -9.99 -6.20
C SER A 73 6.26 -9.95 -4.81
N TYR A 74 6.19 -8.79 -4.17
CA TYR A 74 6.71 -8.52 -2.83
C TYR A 74 5.56 -8.14 -1.91
N PHE A 75 5.19 -9.04 -1.02
CA PHE A 75 4.04 -8.91 -0.13
C PHE A 75 4.46 -8.29 1.18
N TYR A 76 3.69 -7.29 1.62
CA TYR A 76 3.79 -6.66 2.92
C TYR A 76 2.50 -7.00 3.68
N GLU A 77 2.41 -8.25 4.14
CA GLU A 77 1.17 -8.82 4.70
C GLU A 77 0.65 -7.98 5.87
N GLU A 78 1.50 -7.55 6.80
CA GLU A 78 1.06 -6.80 7.99
C GLU A 78 0.33 -5.47 7.67
N ILE A 79 0.59 -4.89 6.49
CA ILE A 79 -0.04 -3.65 6.04
C ILE A 79 -0.97 -3.84 4.85
N GLY A 80 -1.18 -5.07 4.37
CA GLY A 80 -2.15 -5.38 3.30
C GLY A 80 -1.82 -4.80 1.92
N ILE A 81 -0.52 -4.68 1.56
CA ILE A 81 -0.09 -4.28 0.21
C ILE A 81 0.87 -5.28 -0.46
N VAL A 82 0.92 -5.25 -1.78
CA VAL A 82 1.86 -6.01 -2.61
C VAL A 82 2.45 -5.12 -3.70
N PHE A 83 3.75 -5.22 -3.95
CA PHE A 83 4.38 -4.60 -5.11
C PHE A 83 4.67 -5.64 -6.18
N PHE A 84 4.26 -5.35 -7.40
CA PHE A 84 4.62 -6.11 -8.59
C PHE A 84 5.84 -5.46 -9.22
N THR A 85 6.86 -6.25 -9.53
CA THR A 85 8.10 -5.73 -10.12
C THR A 85 8.53 -6.57 -11.32
N LYS A 86 9.36 -5.98 -12.18
CA LYS A 86 10.08 -6.67 -13.24
C LYS A 86 11.47 -6.05 -13.35
N ASP A 87 12.51 -6.89 -13.37
CA ASP A 87 13.91 -6.45 -13.37
C ASP A 87 14.25 -5.46 -12.22
N GLY A 88 13.60 -5.63 -11.07
CA GLY A 88 13.77 -4.77 -9.88
C GLY A 88 13.08 -3.40 -9.95
N ILE A 89 12.37 -3.11 -11.04
CA ILE A 89 11.57 -1.89 -11.23
C ILE A 89 10.11 -2.19 -10.87
N VAL A 90 9.49 -1.27 -10.13
CA VAL A 90 8.08 -1.36 -9.74
C VAL A 90 7.19 -1.17 -10.96
N LYS A 91 6.27 -2.11 -11.17
CA LYS A 91 5.27 -2.13 -12.25
C LYS A 91 3.84 -2.03 -11.74
N GLY A 92 3.62 -2.25 -10.45
CA GLY A 92 2.33 -1.99 -9.85
C GLY A 92 2.32 -2.11 -8.34
N LEU A 93 1.20 -1.68 -7.78
CA LEU A 93 0.87 -1.74 -6.36
C LEU A 93 -0.53 -2.31 -6.22
N GLY A 94 -0.67 -3.40 -5.48
CA GLY A 94 -1.94 -3.97 -5.06
C GLY A 94 -2.21 -3.67 -3.59
N ILE A 95 -3.47 -3.37 -3.27
CA ILE A 95 -3.98 -3.11 -1.92
C ILE A 95 -5.16 -4.04 -1.68
N ASN A 96 -5.16 -4.77 -0.58
CA ASN A 96 -6.24 -5.68 -0.22
C ASN A 96 -7.10 -5.08 0.91
N PHE A 97 -8.40 -4.90 0.69
CA PHE A 97 -9.36 -4.47 1.71
C PHE A 97 -10.14 -5.65 2.29
N ASN A 98 -10.55 -6.60 1.44
CA ASN A 98 -11.24 -7.82 1.86
C ASN A 98 -10.69 -9.01 1.08
N TRP A 99 -10.25 -10.04 1.81
CA TRP A 99 -9.77 -11.27 1.19
C TRP A 99 -10.87 -11.99 0.42
N ASP A 100 -10.63 -12.20 -0.88
CA ASP A 100 -11.58 -12.87 -1.78
C ASP A 100 -11.07 -14.20 -2.34
N GLY A 101 -9.83 -14.57 -2.01
CA GLY A 101 -9.17 -15.80 -2.45
C GLY A 101 -8.05 -15.58 -3.47
N ASP A 102 -7.77 -14.35 -3.92
CA ASP A 102 -6.69 -14.10 -4.89
C ASP A 102 -5.30 -14.08 -4.24
N GLU A 103 -4.56 -15.17 -4.37
CA GLU A 103 -3.17 -15.34 -3.88
C GLU A 103 -2.15 -14.35 -4.44
N LYS A 104 -2.52 -13.50 -5.41
CA LYS A 104 -1.69 -12.38 -5.86
C LYS A 104 -1.72 -11.18 -4.93
N PHE A 105 -2.65 -11.14 -3.98
CA PHE A 105 -2.78 -10.09 -2.97
C PHE A 105 -2.47 -10.62 -1.57
N PRO A 106 -2.12 -9.74 -0.62
CA PRO A 106 -2.01 -10.10 0.78
C PRO A 106 -3.33 -10.62 1.33
N GLU A 107 -3.28 -11.60 2.23
CA GLU A 107 -4.49 -12.12 2.88
C GLU A 107 -5.06 -11.12 3.89
N LYS A 108 -4.19 -10.31 4.48
CA LYS A 108 -4.56 -9.30 5.48
C LYS A 108 -5.14 -8.05 4.83
N THR A 109 -6.07 -7.43 5.56
CA THR A 109 -6.67 -6.15 5.19
C THR A 109 -5.66 -5.01 5.35
N PHE A 110 -5.70 -4.07 4.42
CA PHE A 110 -4.96 -2.83 4.43
C PHE A 110 -5.27 -2.02 5.69
N THR A 111 -4.22 -1.62 6.41
CA THR A 111 -4.33 -0.91 7.69
C THR A 111 -4.04 0.58 7.57
N GLY A 112 -3.67 1.05 6.38
CA GLY A 112 -3.36 2.45 6.12
C GLY A 112 -4.54 3.26 5.58
N THR A 113 -4.23 4.41 4.99
CA THR A 113 -5.20 5.27 4.29
C THR A 113 -4.95 5.24 2.79
N LEU A 114 -6.03 5.09 2.01
CA LEU A 114 -5.99 5.22 0.55
C LEU A 114 -6.87 6.40 0.14
N ASN A 115 -6.31 7.33 -0.63
CA ASN A 115 -7.07 8.39 -1.30
C ASN A 115 -7.01 8.23 -2.82
N LEU A 116 -8.18 8.24 -3.45
CA LEU A 116 -8.35 8.39 -4.90
C LEU A 116 -8.86 9.80 -5.16
N GLY A 117 -7.95 10.68 -5.57
CA GLY A 117 -8.18 12.11 -5.70
C GLY A 117 -8.47 12.73 -4.35
N ASP A 118 -9.69 13.24 -4.19
CA ASP A 118 -10.23 13.85 -2.98
C ASP A 118 -11.06 12.89 -2.11
N SER A 119 -11.24 11.63 -2.55
CA SER A 119 -12.05 10.63 -1.86
C SER A 119 -11.18 9.64 -1.09
N GLU A 120 -11.47 9.45 0.20
CA GLU A 120 -10.91 8.37 1.01
C GLU A 120 -11.64 7.06 0.72
N ILE A 121 -10.87 5.99 0.59
CA ILE A 121 -11.36 4.66 0.23
C ILE A 121 -11.23 3.74 1.45
N GLU A 122 -12.37 3.20 1.86
CA GLU A 122 -12.50 2.24 2.95
C GLU A 122 -13.02 0.90 2.41
N LYS A 123 -12.93 -0.17 3.22
CA LYS A 123 -13.37 -1.52 2.82
C LYS A 123 -14.88 -1.61 2.52
N GLU A 124 -15.68 -0.66 3.04
CA GLU A 124 -17.11 -0.50 2.80
C GLU A 124 -17.44 0.29 1.53
N THR A 125 -16.42 0.83 0.84
CA THR A 125 -16.63 1.60 -0.40
C THR A 125 -17.32 0.74 -1.44
N LYS A 126 -18.35 1.30 -2.07
CA LYS A 126 -19.13 0.65 -3.12
C LYS A 126 -18.72 1.15 -4.52
N SER A 127 -19.10 0.38 -5.54
CA SER A 127 -18.81 0.72 -6.93
C SER A 127 -19.37 2.08 -7.35
N GLU A 128 -20.55 2.46 -6.85
CA GLU A 128 -21.19 3.74 -7.13
C GLU A 128 -20.41 4.91 -6.54
N SER A 129 -19.81 4.72 -5.36
CA SER A 129 -18.93 5.71 -4.73
C SER A 129 -17.67 5.94 -5.56
N ILE A 130 -17.08 4.87 -6.12
CA ILE A 130 -15.92 4.98 -7.03
C ILE A 130 -16.31 5.70 -8.33
N ALA A 131 -17.45 5.35 -8.92
CA ALA A 131 -17.95 6.02 -10.12
C ALA A 131 -18.28 7.51 -9.91
N ALA A 132 -18.56 7.92 -8.66
CA ALA A 132 -18.89 9.28 -8.31
C ALA A 132 -17.67 10.20 -8.05
N ILE A 133 -16.46 9.65 -8.02
CA ILE A 133 -15.23 10.43 -7.85
C ILE A 133 -15.06 11.36 -9.06
N LYS A 134 -15.15 12.67 -8.85
CA LYS A 134 -15.10 13.65 -9.95
C LYS A 134 -13.69 13.99 -10.39
N SER A 135 -12.72 13.88 -9.48
CA SER A 135 -11.32 14.22 -9.71
C SER A 135 -10.61 13.20 -10.59
N ILE A 136 -11.13 11.97 -10.67
CA ILE A 136 -10.60 10.88 -11.51
C ILE A 136 -11.79 10.18 -12.15
N GLU A 137 -11.89 10.20 -13.47
CA GLU A 137 -13.00 9.54 -14.16
C GLU A 137 -12.81 8.00 -14.15
N PHE A 138 -13.74 7.28 -13.52
CA PHE A 138 -13.79 5.82 -13.53
C PHE A 138 -14.90 5.31 -14.46
N ILE A 139 -14.63 4.21 -15.16
CA ILE A 139 -15.64 3.41 -15.86
C ILE A 139 -15.83 2.10 -15.10
N CYS A 140 -17.06 1.79 -14.73
CA CYS A 140 -17.44 0.52 -14.12
C CYS A 140 -18.22 -0.33 -15.14
N PRO A 141 -17.54 -1.05 -16.04
CA PRO A 141 -18.22 -1.79 -17.11
C PRO A 141 -19.07 -2.95 -16.57
N ILE A 142 -18.77 -3.42 -15.36
CA ILE A 142 -19.48 -4.50 -14.66
C ILE A 142 -19.51 -4.18 -13.14
N PRO A 143 -20.51 -4.66 -12.38
CA PRO A 143 -20.62 -4.35 -10.95
C PRO A 143 -19.42 -4.77 -10.10
N ILE A 144 -18.64 -5.75 -10.59
CA ILE A 144 -17.49 -6.31 -9.87
C ILE A 144 -16.19 -5.53 -10.12
N MET A 145 -16.17 -4.51 -10.98
CA MET A 145 -14.94 -3.82 -11.35
C MET A 145 -15.17 -2.41 -11.88
N CYS A 146 -14.33 -1.48 -11.41
CA CYS A 146 -14.15 -0.14 -11.97
C CYS A 146 -12.69 0.07 -12.36
N ALA A 147 -12.44 0.86 -13.41
CA ALA A 147 -11.09 1.25 -13.80
C ALA A 147 -11.03 2.72 -14.21
N SER A 148 -9.89 3.37 -14.01
CA SER A 148 -9.64 4.72 -14.51
C SER A 148 -9.84 4.74 -16.03
N LYS A 149 -10.56 5.74 -16.53
CA LYS A 149 -10.97 5.82 -17.93
C LYS A 149 -9.80 6.08 -18.88
N ASP A 150 -8.87 6.95 -18.47
CA ASP A 150 -7.72 7.30 -19.28
C ASP A 150 -6.71 6.15 -19.33
N ARG A 151 -6.75 5.40 -20.44
CA ARG A 151 -5.87 4.25 -20.66
C ARG A 151 -4.43 4.65 -21.00
N GLU A 152 -4.22 5.90 -21.43
CA GLU A 152 -2.90 6.44 -21.77
C GLU A 152 -2.22 7.08 -20.56
N ALA A 153 -2.91 7.13 -19.41
CA ALA A 153 -2.35 7.58 -18.15
C ALA A 153 -1.07 6.81 -17.80
N LYS A 154 -0.12 7.51 -17.16
CA LYS A 154 1.12 6.91 -16.67
C LYS A 154 0.87 5.77 -15.69
N ILE A 155 -0.20 5.90 -14.92
CA ILE A 155 -0.65 4.91 -13.96
C ILE A 155 -2.14 4.71 -14.16
N ASN A 156 -2.56 3.46 -14.33
CA ASN A 156 -3.96 3.09 -14.37
C ASN A 156 -4.39 2.55 -13.01
N CYS A 157 -5.59 2.92 -12.55
CA CYS A 157 -6.17 2.42 -11.31
C CYS A 157 -7.33 1.47 -11.64
N ALA A 158 -7.33 0.28 -11.06
CA ALA A 158 -8.44 -0.66 -11.09
C ALA A 158 -8.92 -0.95 -9.67
N VAL A 159 -10.24 -1.08 -9.52
CA VAL A 159 -10.91 -1.34 -8.25
C VAL A 159 -11.82 -2.54 -8.45
N ALA A 160 -11.68 -3.57 -7.61
CA ALA A 160 -12.43 -4.80 -7.68
C ALA A 160 -13.40 -4.94 -6.51
N PHE A 161 -14.54 -5.57 -6.78
CA PHE A 161 -15.62 -5.78 -5.81
C PHE A 161 -16.10 -7.23 -5.82
N LYS A 162 -16.52 -7.71 -4.65
CA LYS A 162 -17.21 -8.99 -4.46
C LYS A 162 -18.38 -8.77 -3.51
N ASP A 163 -19.56 -9.23 -3.92
CA ASP A 163 -20.80 -9.03 -3.15
C ASP A 163 -21.03 -7.55 -2.76
N GLU A 164 -20.80 -6.64 -3.73
CA GLU A 164 -20.87 -5.17 -3.60
C GLU A 164 -19.87 -4.54 -2.61
N LYS A 165 -18.91 -5.31 -2.09
CA LYS A 165 -17.86 -4.81 -1.19
C LYS A 165 -16.53 -4.71 -1.91
N LEU A 166 -15.79 -3.65 -1.63
CA LEU A 166 -14.43 -3.46 -2.13
C LEU A 166 -13.54 -4.63 -1.69
N THR A 167 -12.91 -5.34 -2.62
CA THR A 167 -11.92 -6.37 -2.28
C THR A 167 -10.52 -5.83 -2.45
N GLN A 168 -10.22 -5.25 -3.61
CA GLN A 168 -8.86 -4.90 -4.00
C GLN A 168 -8.82 -3.59 -4.78
N VAL A 169 -7.70 -2.88 -4.64
CA VAL A 169 -7.32 -1.76 -5.51
C VAL A 169 -5.95 -2.08 -6.10
N ALA A 170 -5.82 -1.94 -7.41
CA ALA A 170 -4.56 -2.18 -8.13
C ALA A 170 -4.18 -0.95 -8.96
N PHE A 171 -2.91 -0.57 -8.87
CA PHE A 171 -2.30 0.45 -9.71
C PHE A 171 -1.30 -0.20 -10.65
N ILE A 172 -1.44 0.06 -11.95
CA ILE A 172 -0.56 -0.47 -12.99
C ILE A 172 0.24 0.71 -13.55
N ILE A 173 1.57 0.61 -13.46
CA ILE A 173 2.50 1.64 -13.90
C ILE A 173 3.01 1.27 -15.30
N ASN A 174 2.72 2.15 -16.27
CA ASN A 174 3.06 1.97 -17.68
C ASN A 174 4.51 2.37 -17.99
#